data_AF-A0A8S8X6F1-F1
#
_entry.id   AF-A0A8S8X6F1-F1
#
_cell.length_a   1.000
_cell.length_b   1.000
_cell.length_c   1.000
_cell.angle_alpha   90.00
_cell.angle_beta   90.00
_cell.angle_gamma   90.00
#
_symmetry.space_group_name_H-M   'P 1'
#
loop_
_entity.id
_entity.type
_entity.pdbx_description
1 polymer ?
#
loop_
_entity_poly.entity_id
_entity_poly.type
_entity_poly.pdbx_seq_one_letter_code
_entity_poly.pdbx_strand_id
1 'polypeptide(L)'
;MVPWHQDRIASPAYESHPAFDPRTGDFYFVRSAPDFTGWRIFMSRCTKDGWSEPVSPSFAGDGVEADPFFTEDGKSLYFISTRSTDGIVRKELDIWRVDRDANNVWGTPVRLPAPINSDGREWFPRLMPDGWLYFGSNRPGGFGKTDIYRARQDKDGAWQVENLGPAINGPNDEFEAELSKDGKRMIINANDGFYESHLTNDGWTPKVKMGAEINANGSEVGALLSPSGRSMLFARDTKGPNSGEFFLQRDPRDKDWPPRCPAK
;
A
#
# COMPACT_ATOMS: atom_id res chain seq x y z
N MET A 1 -20.08 1.04 -6.79
CA MET A 1 -18.83 1.84 -6.79
C MET A 1 -19.17 3.31 -6.66
N VAL A 2 -18.45 4.11 -5.88
CA VAL A 2 -18.63 5.58 -5.84
C VAL A 2 -17.29 6.30 -5.88
N PRO A 3 -17.13 7.42 -6.61
CA PRO A 3 -15.95 8.26 -6.49
C PRO A 3 -15.76 8.74 -5.05
N TRP A 4 -14.52 8.73 -4.57
CA TRP A 4 -14.13 9.29 -3.29
C TRP A 4 -13.30 10.55 -3.54
N HIS A 5 -14.00 11.63 -3.88
CA HIS A 5 -13.40 12.93 -4.17
C HIS A 5 -13.28 13.77 -2.90
N GLN A 6 -12.14 14.43 -2.72
CA GLN A 6 -11.89 15.37 -1.63
C GLN A 6 -11.26 16.64 -2.19
N ASP A 7 -11.99 17.76 -2.18
CA ASP A 7 -11.64 18.99 -2.92
C ASP A 7 -10.23 19.52 -2.63
N ARG A 8 -9.76 19.43 -1.37
CA ARG A 8 -8.41 19.89 -0.97
C ARG A 8 -7.29 18.90 -1.29
N ILE A 9 -7.62 17.63 -1.49
CA ILE A 9 -6.64 16.60 -1.87
C ILE A 9 -6.56 16.49 -3.39
N ALA A 10 -7.68 16.69 -4.09
CA ALA A 10 -7.74 16.61 -5.54
C ALA A 10 -6.88 17.69 -6.21
N SER A 11 -6.14 17.31 -7.25
CA SER A 11 -5.24 18.15 -8.01
C SER A 11 -5.13 17.67 -9.47
N PRO A 12 -4.43 18.35 -10.39
CA PRO A 12 -4.18 17.82 -11.73
C PRO A 12 -3.13 16.70 -11.80
N ALA A 13 -2.52 16.34 -10.66
CA ALA A 13 -1.58 15.23 -10.55
C ALA A 13 -2.33 13.88 -10.50
N TYR A 14 -1.62 12.78 -10.27
CA TYR A 14 -2.24 11.47 -10.05
C TYR A 14 -2.09 11.03 -8.60
N GLU A 15 -3.21 10.81 -7.90
CA GLU A 15 -3.23 10.41 -6.50
C GLU A 15 -3.62 8.95 -6.36
N SER A 16 -2.84 8.22 -5.56
CA SER A 16 -2.92 6.76 -5.45
C SER A 16 -2.46 6.25 -4.09
N HIS A 17 -2.46 4.92 -3.90
CA HIS A 17 -1.91 4.25 -2.71
C HIS A 17 -2.41 4.87 -1.39
N PRO A 18 -3.73 4.85 -1.16
CA PRO A 18 -4.34 5.46 0.01
C PRO A 18 -3.94 4.71 1.29
N ALA A 19 -3.73 5.45 2.37
CA ALA A 19 -3.53 4.93 3.71
C ALA A 19 -4.13 5.89 4.74
N PHE A 20 -4.64 5.37 5.85
CA PHE A 20 -5.09 6.20 6.97
C PHE A 20 -4.24 5.91 8.20
N ASP A 21 -3.77 6.97 8.87
CA ASP A 21 -3.11 6.85 10.16
C ASP A 21 -4.14 6.37 11.19
N PRO A 22 -3.98 5.18 11.81
CA PRO A 22 -4.98 4.63 12.73
C PRO A 22 -5.07 5.39 14.06
N ARG A 23 -4.13 6.29 14.37
CA ARG A 23 -4.18 7.12 15.58
C ARG A 23 -4.84 8.47 15.38
N THR A 24 -4.58 9.12 14.25
CA THR A 24 -5.03 10.48 14.00
C THR A 24 -6.19 10.55 13.01
N GLY A 25 -6.37 9.51 12.20
CA GLY A 25 -7.30 9.52 11.06
C GLY A 25 -6.78 10.35 9.88
N ASP A 26 -5.53 10.84 9.92
CA ASP A 26 -4.93 11.58 8.82
C ASP A 26 -4.78 10.69 7.59
N PHE A 27 -4.96 11.29 6.41
CA PHE A 27 -4.91 10.59 5.14
C PHE A 27 -3.53 10.73 4.52
N TYR A 28 -2.90 9.61 4.23
CA TYR A 28 -1.64 9.50 3.51
C TYR A 28 -1.92 8.90 2.14
N PHE A 29 -1.23 9.39 1.13
CA PHE A 29 -1.40 8.94 -0.25
C PHE A 29 -0.15 9.24 -1.06
N VAL A 30 -0.01 8.58 -2.20
CA VAL A 30 1.02 8.87 -3.19
C VAL A 30 0.48 9.88 -4.19
N ARG A 31 1.30 10.86 -4.55
CA ARG A 31 1.06 11.76 -5.68
C ARG A 31 2.20 11.61 -6.70
N SER A 32 1.86 11.56 -7.97
CA SER A 32 2.79 11.50 -9.11
C SER A 32 2.39 12.42 -10.24
N ALA A 33 3.29 12.62 -11.20
CA ALA A 33 2.92 13.23 -12.48
C ALA A 33 1.90 12.35 -13.23
N PRO A 34 1.15 12.91 -14.20
CA PRO A 34 0.15 12.16 -14.98
C PRO A 34 0.69 10.97 -15.79
N ASP A 35 2.00 10.92 -16.03
CA ASP A 35 2.69 9.78 -16.66
C ASP A 35 3.13 8.71 -15.63
N PHE A 36 2.63 8.84 -14.39
CA PHE A 36 2.90 7.96 -13.25
C PHE A 36 4.37 7.93 -12.81
N THR A 37 5.08 9.05 -12.99
CA THR A 37 6.47 9.22 -12.54
C THR A 37 6.59 10.16 -11.34
N GLY A 38 7.72 10.08 -10.63
CA GLY A 38 8.03 11.00 -9.53
C GLY A 38 7.19 10.78 -8.27
N TRP A 39 6.85 9.53 -7.93
CA TRP A 39 6.05 9.18 -6.76
C TRP A 39 6.59 9.82 -5.47
N ARG A 40 5.71 10.52 -4.77
CA ARG A 40 5.94 11.11 -3.45
C ARG A 40 4.79 10.80 -2.52
N ILE A 41 5.08 10.56 -1.24
CA ILE A 41 4.07 10.40 -0.21
C ILE A 41 3.67 11.81 0.28
N PHE A 42 2.38 12.07 0.31
CA PHE A 42 1.77 13.25 0.89
C PHE A 42 0.87 12.85 2.05
N MET A 43 0.61 13.79 2.95
CA MET A 43 -0.38 13.66 4.01
C MET A 43 -1.31 14.86 4.05
N SER A 44 -2.60 14.60 4.34
CA SER A 44 -3.60 15.61 4.65
C SER A 44 -4.18 15.33 6.04
N ARG A 45 -4.24 16.37 6.87
CA ARG A 45 -4.73 16.24 8.25
C ARG A 45 -6.24 16.26 8.29
N CYS A 46 -6.80 15.42 9.14
CA CYS A 46 -8.23 15.40 9.36
C CYS A 46 -8.63 16.38 10.47
N THR A 47 -9.18 17.54 10.08
CA THR A 47 -9.47 18.64 11.02
C THR A 47 -10.97 18.90 11.16
N LYS A 48 -11.36 19.74 12.12
CA LYS A 48 -12.75 20.23 12.25
C LYS A 48 -13.26 21.00 11.02
N ASP A 49 -12.34 21.47 10.17
CA ASP A 49 -12.63 22.22 8.95
C ASP A 49 -12.47 21.32 7.70
N GLY A 50 -12.51 19.99 7.89
CA GLY A 50 -12.27 18.99 6.86
C GLY A 50 -10.79 18.62 6.71
N TRP A 51 -10.46 17.95 5.61
CA TRP A 51 -9.09 17.65 5.21
C TRP A 51 -8.27 18.93 5.05
N SER A 52 -6.99 18.94 5.44
CA SER A 52 -6.09 20.07 5.19
C SER A 52 -5.54 20.06 3.76
N GLU A 53 -4.87 21.13 3.36
CA GLU A 53 -3.98 21.06 2.20
C GLU A 53 -2.93 19.96 2.41
N PRO A 54 -2.64 19.14 1.38
CA PRO A 54 -1.61 18.12 1.45
C PRO A 54 -0.21 18.71 1.63
N VAL A 55 0.55 18.09 2.52
CA VAL A 55 1.95 18.44 2.77
C VAL A 55 2.81 17.19 2.72
N SER A 56 4.11 17.34 2.48
CA SER A 56 5.05 16.24 2.67
C SER A 56 5.08 15.84 4.15
N PRO A 57 5.07 14.54 4.48
CA PRO A 57 5.23 14.10 5.85
C PRO A 57 6.63 14.47 6.36
N SER A 58 6.78 14.61 7.68
CA SER A 58 8.06 15.05 8.28
C SER A 58 9.24 14.11 8.05
N PHE A 59 8.98 12.86 7.67
CA PHE A 59 10.00 11.85 7.32
C PHE A 59 10.33 11.77 5.82
N ALA A 60 9.69 12.60 4.99
CA ALA A 60 9.97 12.69 3.57
C ALA A 60 11.47 12.97 3.36
N GLY A 61 12.08 12.22 2.45
CA GLY A 61 13.50 12.38 2.09
C GLY A 61 13.68 12.51 0.58
N ASP A 62 14.93 12.54 0.10
CA ASP A 62 15.24 12.54 -1.32
C ASP A 62 14.81 11.23 -2.02
N GLY A 63 14.70 11.26 -3.34
CA GLY A 63 14.31 10.11 -4.16
C GLY A 63 12.81 10.01 -4.44
N VAL A 64 12.37 8.83 -4.90
CA VAL A 64 10.95 8.50 -5.02
C VAL A 64 10.50 7.68 -3.81
N GLU A 65 9.22 7.77 -3.46
CA GLU A 65 8.63 7.04 -2.35
C GLU A 65 7.15 6.74 -2.61
N ALA A 66 6.72 5.54 -2.22
CA ALA A 66 5.36 5.06 -2.47
C ALA A 66 4.90 4.02 -1.43
N ASP A 67 3.68 3.54 -1.61
CA ASP A 67 3.07 2.42 -0.89
C ASP A 67 3.06 2.54 0.65
N PRO A 68 2.57 3.66 1.23
CA PRO A 68 2.51 3.81 2.67
C PRO A 68 1.59 2.75 3.30
N PHE A 69 2.07 2.11 4.36
CA PHE A 69 1.32 1.14 5.15
C PHE A 69 1.57 1.38 6.64
N PHE A 70 0.50 1.55 7.40
CA PHE A 70 0.57 1.70 8.85
C PHE A 70 0.45 0.35 9.56
N THR A 71 1.23 0.13 10.61
CA THR A 71 0.90 -0.92 11.59
C THR A 71 -0.42 -0.61 12.27
N GLU A 72 -1.13 -1.63 12.75
CA GLU A 72 -2.44 -1.47 13.38
C GLU A 72 -2.40 -0.52 14.59
N ASP A 73 -1.33 -0.57 15.39
CA ASP A 73 -1.11 0.33 16.53
C ASP A 73 -0.61 1.73 16.13
N GLY A 74 -0.40 1.93 14.83
CA GLY A 74 0.14 3.12 14.20
C GLY A 74 1.57 3.47 14.63
N LYS A 75 2.32 2.62 15.33
CA LYS A 75 3.69 2.97 15.77
C LYS A 75 4.67 3.10 14.61
N SER A 76 4.43 2.35 13.54
CA SER A 76 5.33 2.28 12.41
C SER A 76 4.58 2.51 11.11
N LEU A 77 5.25 3.14 10.15
CA LEU A 77 4.84 3.21 8.76
C LEU A 77 5.91 2.51 7.90
N TYR A 78 5.48 1.56 7.10
CA TYR A 78 6.27 0.91 6.06
C TYR A 78 5.97 1.55 4.72
N PHE A 79 6.96 1.63 3.84
CA PHE A 79 6.83 2.24 2.52
C PHE A 79 8.02 1.83 1.65
N ILE A 80 7.94 2.08 0.36
CA ILE A 80 9.07 1.83 -0.56
C ILE A 80 9.76 3.14 -0.94
N SER A 81 11.07 3.10 -1.16
CA SER A 81 11.81 4.29 -1.57
C SER A 81 13.19 3.98 -2.16
N THR A 82 13.64 4.85 -3.08
CA THR A 82 15.02 4.90 -3.59
C THR A 82 15.94 5.81 -2.77
N ARG A 83 15.44 6.33 -1.62
CA ARG A 83 16.19 7.22 -0.74
C ARG A 83 17.52 6.63 -0.30
N SER A 84 18.41 7.50 0.15
CA SER A 84 19.66 7.14 0.80
C SER A 84 19.77 7.83 2.15
N THR A 85 20.05 7.06 3.21
CA THR A 85 20.34 7.59 4.57
C THR A 85 21.78 7.34 5.00
N ASP A 86 22.53 6.56 4.20
CA ASP A 86 23.91 6.14 4.43
C ASP A 86 24.87 6.67 3.35
N GLY A 87 24.39 7.53 2.45
CA GLY A 87 25.16 8.04 1.31
C GLY A 87 25.28 7.06 0.15
N ILE A 88 24.75 5.83 0.27
CA ILE A 88 24.70 4.85 -0.81
C ILE A 88 23.43 5.10 -1.64
N VAL A 89 23.61 5.57 -2.86
CA VAL A 89 22.52 5.73 -3.83
C VAL A 89 22.13 4.35 -4.35
N ARG A 90 20.86 3.98 -4.17
CA ARG A 90 20.29 2.73 -4.66
C ARG A 90 19.39 3.02 -5.84
N LYS A 91 19.50 2.19 -6.89
CA LYS A 91 18.69 2.35 -8.10
C LYS A 91 17.28 1.77 -7.94
N GLU A 92 17.19 0.70 -7.17
CA GLU A 92 15.95 -0.03 -6.98
C GLU A 92 15.16 0.49 -5.76
N LEU A 93 13.87 0.20 -5.75
CA LEU A 93 12.97 0.49 -4.64
C LEU A 93 13.20 -0.54 -3.54
N ASP A 94 13.56 -0.05 -2.37
CA ASP A 94 13.67 -0.87 -1.16
C ASP A 94 12.48 -0.61 -0.24
N ILE A 95 12.18 -1.56 0.64
CA ILE A 95 11.28 -1.38 1.78
C ILE A 95 12.01 -0.65 2.92
N TRP A 96 11.37 0.41 3.39
CA TRP A 96 11.77 1.22 4.53
C TRP A 96 10.70 1.18 5.61
N ARG A 97 11.12 1.42 6.85
CA ARG A 97 10.24 1.63 8.00
C ARG A 97 10.58 2.95 8.67
N VAL A 98 9.58 3.69 9.11
CA VAL A 98 9.74 4.81 10.03
C VAL A 98 8.87 4.59 11.26
N ASP A 99 9.47 4.80 12.42
CA ASP A 99 8.80 4.68 13.71
C ASP A 99 8.53 6.08 14.27
N ARG A 100 7.41 6.25 15.00
CA ARG A 100 7.13 7.49 15.75
C ARG A 100 7.20 7.28 17.25
N ASP A 101 7.56 8.35 17.95
CA ASP A 101 7.63 8.36 19.41
C ASP A 101 6.24 8.42 20.07
N ALA A 102 6.24 8.49 21.41
CA ALA A 102 5.01 8.59 22.20
C ALA A 102 4.23 9.90 21.96
N ASN A 103 4.87 10.94 21.42
CA ASN A 103 4.27 12.23 21.08
C ASN A 103 3.80 12.28 19.61
N ASN A 104 3.80 11.13 18.91
CA ASN A 104 3.50 10.98 17.49
C ASN A 104 4.47 11.72 16.54
N VAL A 105 5.70 11.98 16.98
CA VAL A 105 6.74 12.56 16.13
C VAL A 105 7.46 11.43 15.39
N TRP A 106 7.41 11.46 14.05
CA TRP A 106 8.16 10.53 13.21
C TRP A 106 9.66 10.72 13.37
N GLY A 107 10.38 9.60 13.52
CA GLY A 107 11.84 9.56 13.54
C GLY A 107 12.47 9.47 12.15
N THR A 108 13.72 9.03 12.11
CA THR A 108 14.46 8.79 10.87
C THR A 108 14.08 7.44 10.26
N PRO A 109 13.71 7.38 8.97
CA PRO A 109 13.41 6.12 8.31
C PRO A 109 14.64 5.20 8.20
N VAL A 110 14.40 3.91 8.40
CA VAL A 110 15.41 2.85 8.38
C VAL A 110 15.10 1.88 7.26
N ARG A 111 16.10 1.58 6.43
CA ARG A 111 16.02 0.57 5.38
C ARG A 111 15.93 -0.81 6.03
N LEU A 112 14.99 -1.65 5.59
CA LEU A 112 14.95 -3.02 6.08
C LEU A 112 16.18 -3.82 5.57
N PRO A 113 16.65 -4.81 6.35
CA PRO A 113 17.85 -5.56 5.99
C PRO A 113 17.57 -6.57 4.89
N ALA A 114 18.63 -7.08 4.27
CA ALA A 114 18.53 -8.35 3.55
C ALA A 114 18.16 -9.49 4.54
N PRO A 115 17.47 -10.55 4.10
CA PRO A 115 16.96 -10.79 2.74
C PRO A 115 15.60 -10.13 2.39
N ILE A 116 15.02 -9.28 3.24
CA ILE A 116 13.77 -8.59 2.91
C ILE A 116 13.96 -7.72 1.68
N ASN A 117 14.94 -6.81 1.72
CA ASN A 117 15.36 -6.08 0.53
C ASN A 117 16.38 -6.92 -0.24
N SER A 118 16.18 -7.03 -1.55
CA SER A 118 17.03 -7.82 -2.44
C SER A 118 17.84 -6.92 -3.38
N ASP A 119 18.47 -7.51 -4.39
CA ASP A 119 19.05 -6.75 -5.51
C ASP A 119 17.96 -6.31 -6.54
N GLY A 120 16.72 -6.77 -6.34
CA GLY A 120 15.55 -6.36 -7.11
C GLY A 120 14.83 -5.14 -6.53
N ARG A 121 13.65 -4.86 -7.07
CA ARG A 121 12.67 -3.91 -6.53
C ARG A 121 11.72 -4.64 -5.61
N GLU A 122 11.42 -4.03 -4.48
CA GLU A 122 10.34 -4.42 -3.61
C GLU A 122 9.16 -3.43 -3.71
N TRP A 123 7.95 -3.95 -3.50
CA TRP A 123 6.69 -3.23 -3.69
C TRP A 123 5.68 -3.54 -2.60
N PHE A 124 4.80 -2.59 -2.27
CA PHE A 124 3.62 -2.79 -1.43
C PHE A 124 3.85 -3.58 -0.12
N PRO A 125 4.71 -3.09 0.79
CA PRO A 125 4.92 -3.76 2.08
C PRO A 125 3.63 -3.78 2.91
N ARG A 126 3.25 -4.96 3.42
CA ARG A 126 2.07 -5.18 4.28
C ARG A 126 2.44 -6.10 5.44
N LEU A 127 2.55 -5.54 6.65
CA LEU A 127 2.86 -6.31 7.86
C LEU A 127 1.57 -6.79 8.54
N MET A 128 1.45 -8.09 8.72
CA MET A 128 0.31 -8.72 9.37
C MET A 128 0.51 -8.89 10.88
N PRO A 129 -0.59 -8.99 11.68
CA PRO A 129 -0.50 -9.18 13.13
C PRO A 129 0.23 -10.45 13.57
N ASP A 130 0.25 -11.46 12.70
CA ASP A 130 1.00 -12.69 12.94
C ASP A 130 2.51 -12.54 12.68
N GLY A 131 2.98 -11.36 12.26
CA GLY A 131 4.39 -11.04 12.05
C GLY A 131 4.92 -11.33 10.65
N TRP A 132 4.08 -11.76 9.70
CA TRP A 132 4.47 -11.88 8.30
C TRP A 132 4.41 -10.53 7.59
N LEU A 133 5.49 -10.14 6.93
CA LEU A 133 5.57 -8.99 6.03
C LEU A 133 5.42 -9.48 4.59
N TYR A 134 4.30 -9.13 3.93
CA TYR A 134 4.03 -9.42 2.53
C TYR A 134 4.52 -8.27 1.66
N PHE A 135 5.02 -8.58 0.46
CA PHE A 135 5.49 -7.58 -0.51
C PHE A 135 5.66 -8.21 -1.90
N GLY A 136 5.52 -7.41 -2.96
CA GLY A 136 5.91 -7.78 -4.31
C GLY A 136 7.41 -7.65 -4.50
N SER A 137 8.04 -8.53 -5.28
CA SER A 137 9.46 -8.41 -5.62
C SER A 137 9.79 -9.06 -6.96
N ASN A 138 10.70 -8.45 -7.72
CA ASN A 138 11.26 -9.05 -8.94
C ASN A 138 12.60 -9.77 -8.68
N ARG A 139 12.84 -10.19 -7.44
CA ARG A 139 14.03 -10.98 -7.07
C ARG A 139 14.13 -12.26 -7.90
N PRO A 140 15.35 -12.76 -8.18
CA PRO A 140 15.53 -13.99 -8.93
C PRO A 140 14.88 -15.21 -8.26
N GLY A 141 14.38 -16.15 -9.08
CA GLY A 141 13.84 -17.44 -8.62
C GLY A 141 12.32 -17.48 -8.38
N GLY A 142 11.59 -16.44 -8.79
CA GLY A 142 10.12 -16.44 -8.84
C GLY A 142 9.52 -17.22 -10.03
N PHE A 143 8.20 -17.21 -10.11
CA PHE A 143 7.38 -17.78 -11.18
C PHE A 143 7.20 -16.83 -12.37
N GLY A 144 7.26 -15.52 -12.13
CA GLY A 144 7.00 -14.49 -13.13
C GLY A 144 8.03 -13.36 -13.11
N LYS A 145 7.55 -12.16 -13.47
CA LYS A 145 8.38 -10.95 -13.53
C LYS A 145 8.52 -10.31 -12.16
N THR A 146 7.38 -10.11 -11.49
CA THR A 146 7.27 -9.67 -10.10
C THR A 146 6.33 -10.64 -9.43
N ASP A 147 6.74 -11.18 -8.28
CA ASP A 147 5.97 -12.16 -7.52
C ASP A 147 5.67 -11.62 -6.12
N ILE A 148 4.62 -12.13 -5.48
CA ILE A 148 4.36 -11.89 -4.06
C ILE A 148 5.22 -12.83 -3.22
N TYR A 149 5.98 -12.24 -2.31
CA TYR A 149 6.75 -12.90 -1.27
C TYR A 149 6.20 -12.52 0.11
N ARG A 150 6.58 -13.29 1.13
CA ARG A 150 6.44 -12.90 2.52
C ARG A 150 7.70 -13.19 3.31
N ALA A 151 7.93 -12.39 4.35
CA ALA A 151 9.07 -12.53 5.23
C ALA A 151 8.69 -12.54 6.71
N ARG A 152 9.39 -13.33 7.52
CA ARG A 152 9.27 -13.32 8.98
C ARG A 152 10.59 -13.74 9.62
N GLN A 153 10.83 -13.25 10.82
CA GLN A 153 11.97 -13.69 11.63
C GLN A 153 11.74 -15.09 12.18
N ASP A 154 12.75 -15.95 12.10
CA ASP A 154 12.78 -17.22 12.80
C ASP A 154 13.07 -17.04 14.30
N LYS A 155 13.18 -18.16 15.03
CA LYS A 155 13.43 -18.17 16.48
C LYS A 155 14.75 -17.51 16.89
N ASP A 156 15.71 -17.42 15.98
CA ASP A 156 17.04 -16.85 16.20
C ASP A 156 17.10 -15.38 15.72
N GLY A 157 15.97 -14.84 15.23
CA GLY A 157 15.83 -13.46 14.77
C GLY A 157 16.24 -13.24 13.31
N ALA A 158 16.62 -14.29 12.58
CA ALA A 158 16.99 -14.18 11.18
C ALA A 158 15.75 -14.14 10.28
N TRP A 159 15.73 -13.21 9.32
CA TRP A 159 14.63 -13.09 8.38
C TRP A 159 14.66 -14.22 7.36
N GLN A 160 13.54 -14.91 7.25
CA GLN A 160 13.26 -15.90 6.21
C GLN A 160 12.31 -15.27 5.20
N VAL A 161 12.59 -15.41 3.91
CA VAL A 161 11.70 -14.95 2.83
C VAL A 161 11.26 -16.16 2.01
N GLU A 162 9.97 -16.22 1.74
CA GLU A 162 9.38 -17.26 0.91
C GLU A 162 8.44 -16.66 -0.14
N ASN A 163 8.44 -17.30 -1.31
CA ASN A 163 7.48 -17.01 -2.37
C ASN A 163 6.12 -17.61 -2.01
N LEU A 164 5.02 -16.92 -2.28
CA LEU A 164 3.67 -17.43 -1.94
C LEU A 164 3.18 -18.60 -2.80
N GLY A 165 3.98 -19.03 -3.78
CA GLY A 165 3.72 -20.21 -4.57
C GLY A 165 2.68 -19.98 -5.69
N PRO A 166 2.41 -21.04 -6.47
CA PRO A 166 1.71 -20.93 -7.76
C PRO A 166 0.20 -20.65 -7.65
N ALA A 167 -0.37 -20.70 -6.43
CA ALA A 167 -1.75 -20.26 -6.22
C ALA A 167 -1.87 -18.74 -6.35
N ILE A 168 -0.83 -18.00 -5.93
CA ILE A 168 -0.79 -16.55 -5.97
C ILE A 168 0.05 -16.07 -7.16
N ASN A 169 1.23 -16.65 -7.37
CA ASN A 169 2.17 -16.17 -8.38
C ASN A 169 2.02 -16.91 -9.71
N GLY A 170 2.14 -16.18 -10.81
CA GLY A 170 2.03 -16.68 -12.17
C GLY A 170 3.17 -16.22 -13.06
N PRO A 171 3.07 -16.35 -14.39
CA PRO A 171 4.14 -15.94 -15.32
C PRO A 171 4.26 -14.43 -15.53
N ASN A 172 3.37 -13.62 -14.95
CA ASN A 172 3.28 -12.17 -15.18
C ASN A 172 3.74 -11.38 -13.95
N ASP A 173 3.26 -10.14 -13.81
CA ASP A 173 3.52 -9.30 -12.64
C ASP A 173 2.39 -9.43 -11.61
N GLU A 174 2.76 -9.72 -10.37
CA GLU A 174 1.98 -9.57 -9.14
C GLU A 174 2.71 -8.59 -8.20
N PHE A 175 2.16 -7.39 -8.02
CA PHE A 175 2.83 -6.28 -7.32
C PHE A 175 2.37 -6.12 -5.87
N GLU A 176 1.06 -6.03 -5.66
CA GLU A 176 0.44 -5.71 -4.37
C GLU A 176 -0.18 -6.94 -3.75
N ALA A 177 -0.09 -7.09 -2.43
CA ALA A 177 -0.86 -8.05 -1.66
C ALA A 177 -1.50 -7.35 -0.46
N GLU A 178 -2.69 -6.78 -0.64
CA GLU A 178 -3.48 -6.15 0.42
C GLU A 178 -4.31 -7.21 1.15
N LEU A 179 -4.08 -7.42 2.44
CA LEU A 179 -4.76 -8.45 3.22
C LEU A 179 -5.85 -7.86 4.12
N SER A 180 -6.95 -8.60 4.27
CA SER A 180 -7.92 -8.33 5.34
C SER A 180 -7.26 -8.50 6.70
N LYS A 181 -7.75 -7.77 7.71
CA LYS A 181 -7.21 -7.80 9.07
C LYS A 181 -7.14 -9.20 9.70
N ASP A 182 -8.08 -10.08 9.35
CA ASP A 182 -8.11 -11.46 9.82
C ASP A 182 -7.15 -12.39 9.06
N GLY A 183 -6.44 -11.88 8.04
CA GLY A 183 -5.48 -12.61 7.22
C GLY A 183 -6.10 -13.62 6.25
N LYS A 184 -7.43 -13.61 6.07
CA LYS A 184 -8.15 -14.65 5.31
C LYS A 184 -8.53 -14.27 3.89
N ARG A 185 -8.40 -12.99 3.53
CA ARG A 185 -8.70 -12.46 2.21
C ARG A 185 -7.50 -11.64 1.75
N MET A 186 -7.11 -11.80 0.50
CA MET A 186 -6.05 -11.04 -0.14
C MET A 186 -6.57 -10.43 -1.44
N ILE A 187 -6.32 -9.14 -1.63
CA ILE A 187 -6.47 -8.45 -2.89
C ILE A 187 -5.08 -8.33 -3.51
N ILE A 188 -4.94 -8.80 -4.74
CA ILE A 188 -3.68 -8.80 -5.46
C ILE A 188 -3.80 -7.84 -6.64
N ASN A 189 -2.90 -6.86 -6.75
CA ASN A 189 -2.75 -6.11 -8.00
C ASN A 189 -1.81 -6.87 -8.91
N ALA A 190 -2.29 -7.27 -10.09
CA ALA A 190 -1.53 -8.07 -11.03
C ALA A 190 -1.89 -7.71 -12.46
N ASN A 191 -0.89 -7.57 -13.33
CA ASN A 191 -0.96 -7.38 -14.79
C ASN A 191 -2.03 -6.39 -15.30
N ASP A 192 -3.31 -6.76 -15.26
CA ASP A 192 -4.46 -6.08 -15.85
C ASP A 192 -5.61 -5.81 -14.85
N GLY A 193 -5.29 -5.74 -13.55
CA GLY A 193 -6.18 -5.23 -12.50
C GLY A 193 -6.04 -5.97 -11.16
N PHE A 194 -7.10 -5.93 -10.36
CA PHE A 194 -7.19 -6.62 -9.09
C PHE A 194 -7.73 -8.05 -9.21
N TYR A 195 -7.14 -8.92 -8.41
CA TYR A 195 -7.52 -10.30 -8.19
C TYR A 195 -7.79 -10.51 -6.70
N GLU A 196 -8.52 -11.58 -6.38
CA GLU A 196 -8.85 -11.97 -5.02
C GLU A 196 -8.41 -13.42 -4.75
N SER A 197 -7.91 -13.66 -3.55
CA SER A 197 -7.63 -15.00 -3.03
C SER A 197 -8.08 -15.13 -1.57
N HIS A 198 -8.39 -16.35 -1.14
CA HIS A 198 -8.80 -16.66 0.22
C HIS A 198 -7.87 -17.69 0.86
N LEU A 199 -7.59 -17.51 2.15
CA LEU A 199 -6.84 -18.49 2.93
C LEU A 199 -7.78 -19.60 3.41
N THR A 200 -7.43 -20.84 3.10
CA THR A 200 -8.11 -22.05 3.54
C THR A 200 -7.17 -22.91 4.41
N ASN A 201 -7.65 -24.05 4.88
CA ASN A 201 -6.81 -25.01 5.61
C ASN A 201 -5.67 -25.57 4.73
N ASP A 202 -5.86 -25.57 3.40
CA ASP A 202 -4.87 -26.08 2.43
C ASP A 202 -3.98 -24.97 1.87
N GLY A 203 -4.05 -23.76 2.43
CA GLY A 203 -3.34 -22.57 1.96
C GLY A 203 -4.22 -21.63 1.13
N TRP A 204 -3.57 -20.73 0.40
CA TRP A 204 -4.24 -19.75 -0.45
C TRP A 204 -4.92 -20.42 -1.65
N THR A 205 -6.14 -20.02 -1.95
CA THR A 205 -6.80 -20.42 -3.21
C THR A 205 -6.11 -19.79 -4.41
N PRO A 206 -6.21 -20.37 -5.61
CA PRO A 206 -5.83 -19.69 -6.84
C PRO A 206 -6.47 -18.29 -6.92
N LYS A 207 -5.69 -17.27 -7.29
CA LYS A 207 -6.21 -15.91 -7.43
C LYS A 207 -7.26 -15.83 -8.54
N VAL A 208 -8.38 -15.16 -8.28
CA VAL A 208 -9.50 -14.99 -9.22
C VAL A 208 -9.64 -13.51 -9.57
N LYS A 209 -9.75 -13.19 -10.87
CA LYS A 209 -9.87 -11.80 -11.32
C LYS A 209 -11.18 -11.18 -10.81
N MET A 210 -11.09 -9.99 -10.22
CA MET A 210 -12.28 -9.27 -9.77
C MET A 210 -13.11 -8.74 -10.96
N GLY A 211 -14.40 -8.52 -10.72
CA GLY A 211 -15.35 -8.13 -11.76
C GLY A 211 -15.08 -6.75 -12.37
N ALA A 212 -15.68 -6.49 -13.54
CA ALA A 212 -15.48 -5.28 -14.33
C ALA A 212 -15.91 -3.98 -13.63
N GLU A 213 -16.71 -4.04 -12.56
CA GLU A 213 -17.00 -2.84 -11.76
C GLU A 213 -15.75 -2.32 -11.02
N ILE A 214 -14.89 -3.23 -10.58
CA ILE A 214 -13.61 -2.94 -9.94
C ILE A 214 -12.55 -2.76 -11.01
N ASN A 215 -12.38 -3.75 -11.90
CA ASN A 215 -11.41 -3.71 -13.00
C ASN A 215 -12.01 -3.03 -14.23
N ALA A 216 -12.36 -1.75 -14.11
CA ALA A 216 -13.12 -1.07 -15.15
C ALA A 216 -12.25 -0.73 -16.36
N ASN A 217 -10.97 -0.43 -16.15
CA ASN A 217 -10.05 -0.10 -17.24
C ASN A 217 -8.63 -0.67 -17.06
N GLY A 218 -8.37 -1.43 -15.98
CA GLY A 218 -7.09 -2.09 -15.74
C GLY A 218 -6.00 -1.17 -15.18
N SER A 219 -6.33 0.09 -14.87
CA SER A 219 -5.41 1.05 -14.22
C SER A 219 -5.54 1.06 -12.71
N GLU A 220 -6.36 0.18 -12.14
CA GLU A 220 -6.65 0.19 -10.72
C GLU A 220 -5.42 -0.22 -9.89
N VAL A 221 -5.06 0.58 -8.88
CA VAL A 221 -3.87 0.38 -8.03
C VAL A 221 -4.09 0.84 -6.59
N GLY A 222 -3.27 0.35 -5.66
CA GLY A 222 -3.26 0.77 -4.27
C GLY A 222 -4.55 0.42 -3.57
N ALA A 223 -4.90 -0.87 -3.52
CA ALA A 223 -6.05 -1.33 -2.77
C ALA A 223 -5.81 -1.11 -1.27
N LEU A 224 -6.79 -0.51 -0.60
CA LEU A 224 -6.86 -0.41 0.85
C LEU A 224 -8.19 -0.98 1.31
N LEU A 225 -8.12 -2.05 2.11
CA LEU A 225 -9.31 -2.66 2.69
C LEU A 225 -9.76 -1.89 3.93
N SER A 226 -11.07 -1.87 4.16
CA SER A 226 -11.63 -1.42 5.43
C SER A 226 -11.19 -2.36 6.57
N PRO A 227 -11.21 -1.92 7.84
CA PRO A 227 -10.89 -2.80 8.97
C PRO A 227 -11.73 -4.08 9.04
N SER A 228 -12.94 -4.07 8.47
CA SER A 228 -13.82 -5.24 8.38
C SER A 228 -13.51 -6.14 7.17
N GLY A 229 -12.69 -5.66 6.22
CA GLY A 229 -12.36 -6.32 4.95
C GLY A 229 -13.49 -6.30 3.92
N ARG A 230 -14.59 -5.56 4.16
CA ARG A 230 -15.79 -5.59 3.30
C ARG A 230 -15.83 -4.47 2.26
N SER A 231 -15.25 -3.33 2.58
CA SER A 231 -15.11 -2.20 1.65
C SER A 231 -13.67 -2.05 1.20
N MET A 232 -13.47 -1.42 0.06
CA MET A 232 -12.15 -1.20 -0.54
C MET A 232 -12.09 0.20 -1.16
N LEU A 233 -11.00 0.91 -0.89
CA LEU A 233 -10.63 2.19 -1.47
C LEU A 233 -9.41 1.94 -2.34
N PHE A 234 -9.42 2.43 -3.57
CA PHE A 234 -8.33 2.23 -4.53
C PHE A 234 -8.32 3.37 -5.52
N ALA A 235 -7.21 3.59 -6.22
CA ALA A 235 -7.12 4.58 -7.28
C ALA A 235 -7.37 3.96 -8.66
N ARG A 236 -7.88 4.75 -9.60
CA ARG A 236 -8.13 4.37 -11.00
C ARG A 236 -7.92 5.58 -11.90
N ASP A 237 -7.02 5.49 -12.85
CA ASP A 237 -6.84 6.52 -13.88
C ASP A 237 -8.09 6.62 -14.76
N THR A 238 -8.85 7.70 -14.59
CA THR A 238 -10.07 8.00 -15.36
C THR A 238 -9.75 8.77 -16.65
N LYS A 239 -8.48 9.12 -16.88
CA LYS A 239 -8.04 10.10 -17.88
C LYS A 239 -8.74 11.47 -17.70
N GLY A 240 -9.19 11.74 -16.48
CA GLY A 240 -9.88 12.96 -16.09
C GLY A 240 -8.90 14.09 -15.76
N PRO A 241 -9.41 15.33 -15.59
CA PRO A 241 -8.56 16.49 -15.32
C PRO A 241 -8.06 16.60 -13.87
N ASN A 242 -8.54 15.75 -12.96
CA ASN A 242 -8.34 15.86 -11.51
C ASN A 242 -8.02 14.50 -10.90
N SER A 243 -7.32 14.52 -9.78
CA SER A 243 -6.67 13.39 -9.13
C SER A 243 -7.48 12.63 -8.09
N GLY A 244 -8.69 13.11 -7.77
CA GLY A 244 -9.65 12.43 -6.88
C GLY A 244 -10.20 11.15 -7.51
N GLU A 245 -9.30 10.39 -8.11
CA GLU A 245 -9.42 9.15 -8.85
C GLU A 245 -9.47 7.95 -7.92
N PHE A 246 -9.64 8.21 -6.62
CA PHE A 246 -10.01 7.21 -5.66
C PHE A 246 -11.47 6.81 -5.85
N PHE A 247 -11.72 5.51 -5.79
CA PHE A 247 -13.04 4.92 -5.83
C PHE A 247 -13.24 4.04 -4.61
N LEU A 248 -14.44 4.15 -4.04
CA LEU A 248 -14.89 3.35 -2.93
C LEU A 248 -15.85 2.27 -3.41
N GLN A 249 -15.40 1.02 -3.31
CA GLN A 249 -16.29 -0.13 -3.28
C GLN A 249 -16.85 -0.23 -1.87
N ARG A 250 -18.10 0.18 -1.69
CA ARG A 250 -18.72 0.28 -0.36
C ARG A 250 -19.59 -0.92 -0.02
N ASP A 251 -19.35 -1.50 1.15
CA ASP A 251 -20.34 -2.34 1.84
C ASP A 251 -21.19 -1.48 2.79
N PRO A 252 -22.54 -1.58 2.75
CA PRO A 252 -23.42 -0.79 3.63
C PRO A 252 -23.19 -0.98 5.13
N ARG A 253 -22.50 -2.06 5.54
CA ARG A 253 -22.14 -2.33 6.94
C ARG A 253 -20.94 -1.50 7.41
N ASP A 254 -20.12 -1.00 6.49
CA ASP A 254 -19.01 -0.09 6.79
C ASP A 254 -19.48 1.37 6.71
N LYS A 255 -20.28 1.79 7.69
CA LYS A 255 -20.91 3.12 7.70
C LYS A 255 -19.90 4.25 7.92
N ASP A 256 -18.86 3.97 8.71
CA ASP A 256 -17.89 4.96 9.18
C ASP A 256 -16.52 4.85 8.49
N TRP A 257 -16.46 4.11 7.38
CA TRP A 257 -15.25 3.96 6.56
C TRP A 257 -15.49 4.36 5.09
N PRO A 258 -14.54 5.07 4.43
CA PRO A 258 -13.30 5.62 4.97
C PRO A 258 -13.53 6.65 6.10
N PRO A 259 -12.52 6.89 6.97
CA PRO A 259 -12.62 7.89 8.03
C PRO A 259 -13.08 9.24 7.46
N ARG A 260 -13.96 9.91 8.20
CA ARG A 260 -14.47 11.24 7.86
C ARG A 260 -13.98 12.22 8.89
N CYS A 261 -13.59 13.40 8.43
CA CYS A 261 -13.29 14.47 9.36
C CYS A 261 -14.56 14.92 10.08
N PRO A 262 -14.44 15.29 11.37
CA PRO A 262 -15.58 15.76 12.14
C PRO A 262 -16.27 16.88 11.36
N ALA A 263 -17.58 16.73 11.15
CA ALA A 263 -18.39 17.84 10.66
C ALA A 263 -18.51 18.88 11.79
N LYS A 264 -18.61 20.16 11.42
CA LYS A 264 -19.04 21.21 12.34
C LYS A 264 -20.46 20.97 12.82
#